data_AF-A0AAW0IWP8-F1
#
_entry.id   AF-A0AAW0IWP8-F1
#
_cell.length_a   1.000
_cell.length_b   1.000
_cell.length_c   1.000
_cell.angle_alpha   90.00
_cell.angle_beta   90.00
_cell.angle_gamma   90.00
#
_symmetry.space_group_name_H-M   'P 1'
#
loop_
_entity.id
_entity.type
_entity.pdbx_description
1 polymer ?
#
loop_
_entity_poly.entity_id
_entity_poly.type
_entity_poly.pdbx_seq_one_letter_code
_entity_poly.pdbx_strand_id
1 'polypeptide(L)'
;MARNVVIPINVGVLDNYTWVGKLGLSCINMALSDFYAYEDYFKTRLVLQTRDSTSGVVEAAAAGPENSTQANFMIDLGAKAQVPIISFSATSPSLTSSRRPYFFRIAQSDSSQVKAISAIVQASAWREVVLIYIDNEYGEGIIPF
;
A
#
# COMPACT_ATOMS: atom_id res chain seq x y z
N MET A 1 -25.05 -34.94 -5.71
CA MET A 1 -24.31 -33.76 -6.21
C MET A 1 -24.13 -32.79 -5.05
N ALA A 2 -22.90 -32.59 -4.58
CA ALA A 2 -22.63 -31.62 -3.53
C ALA A 2 -22.83 -30.19 -4.08
N ARG A 3 -23.58 -29.34 -3.38
CA ARG A 3 -23.72 -27.92 -3.74
C ARG A 3 -22.33 -27.29 -3.75
N ASN A 4 -21.96 -26.67 -4.87
CA ASN A 4 -20.73 -25.89 -4.98
C ASN A 4 -20.95 -24.57 -4.22
N VAL A 5 -20.74 -24.59 -2.91
CA VAL A 5 -20.96 -23.42 -2.04
C VAL A 5 -19.80 -22.45 -2.22
N VAL A 6 -20.11 -21.28 -2.77
CA VAL A 6 -19.20 -20.13 -2.86
C VAL A 6 -19.31 -19.30 -1.57
N ILE A 7 -18.18 -18.91 -0.99
CA ILE A 7 -18.10 -18.12 0.24
C ILE A 7 -17.58 -16.71 -0.11
N PRO A 8 -18.43 -15.67 -0.12
CA PRO A 8 -18.00 -14.32 -0.42
C PRO A 8 -17.21 -13.71 0.74
N ILE A 9 -16.10 -13.03 0.43
CA ILE A 9 -15.28 -12.28 1.38
C ILE A 9 -15.20 -10.83 0.90
N ASN A 10 -15.80 -9.90 1.65
CA ASN A 10 -15.81 -8.49 1.27
C ASN A 10 -14.46 -7.83 1.59
N VAL A 11 -13.92 -7.11 0.62
CA VAL A 11 -12.66 -6.37 0.74
C VAL A 11 -12.90 -4.93 0.28
N GLY A 12 -12.60 -3.95 1.13
CA GLY A 12 -12.59 -2.55 0.72
C GLY A 12 -11.39 -2.28 -0.19
N VAL A 13 -11.63 -1.69 -1.37
CA VAL A 13 -10.59 -1.41 -2.36
C VAL A 13 -10.69 0.04 -2.83
N LEU A 14 -9.52 0.53 -3.23
CA LEU A 14 -9.14 1.90 -3.55
C LEU A 14 -10.17 2.72 -4.34
N ASP A 15 -9.99 4.03 -4.19
CA ASP A 15 -10.67 5.09 -4.89
C ASP A 15 -10.67 4.90 -6.42
N ASN A 16 -11.85 4.87 -7.03
CA ASN A 16 -11.99 4.79 -8.49
C ASN A 16 -11.92 6.18 -9.16
N TYR A 17 -11.58 7.23 -8.41
CA TYR A 17 -11.46 8.58 -8.93
C TYR A 17 -10.08 8.87 -9.55
N THR A 18 -8.99 8.50 -8.86
CA THR A 18 -7.62 8.79 -9.30
C THR A 18 -7.15 7.81 -10.39
N TRP A 19 -6.13 8.21 -11.16
CA TRP A 19 -5.52 7.31 -12.14
C TRP A 19 -4.82 6.12 -11.47
N VAL A 20 -4.17 6.34 -10.32
CA VAL A 20 -3.49 5.28 -9.57
C VAL A 20 -4.50 4.26 -9.06
N GLY A 21 -5.65 4.72 -8.55
CA GLY A 21 -6.71 3.83 -8.09
C GLY A 21 -7.41 3.08 -9.21
N LYS A 22 -7.70 3.72 -10.35
CA LYS A 22 -8.22 3.04 -11.55
C LYS A 22 -7.27 1.97 -12.07
N LEU A 23 -5.98 2.26 -12.12
CA LEU A 23 -4.94 1.32 -12.54
C LEU A 23 -4.86 0.15 -11.56
N GLY A 24 -4.77 0.44 -10.25
CA GLY A 24 -4.73 -0.57 -9.20
C GLY A 24 -5.95 -1.49 -9.21
N LEU A 25 -7.17 -0.92 -9.30
CA LEU A 25 -8.41 -1.68 -9.36
C LEU A 25 -8.48 -2.57 -10.61
N SER A 26 -8.02 -2.08 -11.76
CA SER A 26 -7.96 -2.87 -12.99
C SER A 26 -7.00 -4.06 -12.85
N CYS A 27 -5.81 -3.83 -12.29
CA CYS A 27 -4.83 -4.88 -12.03
C CYS A 27 -5.35 -5.93 -11.04
N ILE A 28 -6.03 -5.51 -9.96
CA ILE A 28 -6.61 -6.43 -8.98
C ILE A 28 -7.71 -7.28 -9.64
N ASN A 29 -8.60 -6.67 -10.43
CA ASN A 29 -9.66 -7.41 -11.13
C ASN A 29 -9.09 -8.45 -12.11
N MET A 30 -8.05 -8.10 -12.88
CA MET A 30 -7.37 -9.06 -13.75
C MET A 30 -6.74 -10.20 -12.95
N ALA A 31 -6.01 -9.89 -11.86
CA ALA A 31 -5.39 -10.90 -11.01
C ALA A 31 -6.42 -11.84 -10.37
N LEU A 32 -7.59 -11.34 -9.95
CA LEU A 32 -8.67 -12.16 -9.42
C LEU A 32 -9.29 -13.06 -10.49
N SER A 33 -9.48 -12.53 -11.70
CA SER A 33 -9.96 -13.32 -12.85
C SER A 33 -9.01 -14.47 -13.15
N ASP A 34 -7.71 -14.19 -13.26
CA ASP A 34 -6.68 -15.20 -13.54
C ASP A 34 -6.60 -16.25 -12.42
N PHE A 35 -6.59 -15.79 -11.16
CA PHE A 35 -6.52 -16.68 -10.00
C PHE A 35 -7.73 -17.62 -9.93
N TYR A 36 -8.95 -17.12 -10.11
CA TYR A 36 -10.16 -17.96 -10.02
C TYR A 36 -10.41 -18.81 -11.28
N ALA A 37 -9.82 -18.46 -12.42
CA ALA A 37 -9.81 -19.31 -13.60
C ALA A 37 -8.87 -20.50 -13.43
N TYR A 38 -7.73 -20.30 -12.76
CA TYR A 38 -6.74 -21.35 -12.50
C TYR A 38 -7.11 -22.22 -11.28
N GLU A 39 -7.57 -21.61 -10.21
CA GLU A 39 -7.92 -22.25 -8.93
C GLU A 39 -9.45 -22.42 -8.78
N ASP A 40 -10.08 -23.10 -9.72
CA ASP A 40 -11.55 -23.22 -9.80
C ASP A 40 -12.19 -23.89 -8.55
N TYR A 41 -11.42 -24.74 -7.86
CA TYR A 41 -11.82 -25.44 -6.63
C TYR A 41 -11.76 -24.56 -5.37
N PHE A 42 -11.09 -23.41 -5.39
CA PHE A 42 -11.18 -22.45 -4.29
C PHE A 42 -12.63 -22.00 -4.17
N LYS A 43 -13.19 -22.07 -2.96
CA LYS A 43 -14.60 -21.72 -2.72
C LYS A 43 -14.80 -20.27 -2.29
N THR A 44 -13.76 -19.66 -1.73
CA THR A 44 -13.78 -18.26 -1.34
C THR A 44 -13.69 -17.35 -2.57
N ARG A 45 -14.50 -16.29 -2.59
CA ARG A 45 -14.49 -15.27 -3.65
C ARG A 45 -14.38 -13.90 -3.01
N LEU A 46 -13.32 -13.16 -3.36
CA LEU A 46 -13.19 -11.77 -2.94
C LEU A 46 -14.23 -10.93 -3.68
N VAL A 47 -14.95 -10.11 -2.92
CA VAL A 47 -15.92 -9.14 -3.43
C VAL A 47 -15.37 -7.76 -3.12
N LEU A 48 -14.91 -7.07 -4.16
CA LEU A 48 -14.32 -5.75 -4.01
C LEU A 48 -15.42 -4.71 -3.80
N GLN A 49 -15.30 -3.96 -2.71
CA GLN A 49 -16.17 -2.83 -2.38
C GLN A 49 -15.37 -1.56 -2.64
N THR A 50 -15.63 -0.93 -3.80
CA THR A 50 -14.98 0.33 -4.18
C THR A 50 -15.73 1.50 -3.55
N ARG A 51 -14.99 2.45 -3.00
CA ARG A 51 -15.52 3.71 -2.49
C ARG A 51 -14.75 4.83 -3.16
N ASP A 52 -15.46 5.80 -3.73
CA ASP A 52 -14.81 6.99 -4.25
C ASP A 52 -14.35 7.86 -3.08
N SER A 53 -13.09 8.27 -3.10
CA SER A 53 -12.62 9.30 -2.20
C SER A 53 -12.94 10.65 -2.83
N THR A 54 -13.98 11.32 -2.33
CA THR A 54 -13.93 12.78 -2.37
C THR A 54 -12.67 13.18 -1.60
N SER A 55 -11.98 14.24 -2.03
CA SER A 55 -10.54 14.49 -1.78
C SER A 55 -10.05 14.58 -0.31
N GLY A 56 -10.87 14.26 0.69
CA GLY A 56 -10.52 14.23 2.10
C GLY A 56 -9.80 12.94 2.53
N VAL A 57 -8.83 13.10 3.43
CA VAL A 57 -8.08 11.98 4.05
C VAL A 57 -8.99 10.97 4.75
N VAL A 58 -10.11 11.43 5.33
CA VAL A 58 -11.09 10.58 6.03
C VAL A 58 -11.90 9.72 5.05
N GLU A 59 -12.25 10.28 3.89
CA GLU A 59 -13.01 9.57 2.86
C GLU A 59 -12.13 8.57 2.12
N ALA A 60 -10.87 8.95 1.84
CA ALA A 60 -9.86 8.05 1.30
C ALA A 60 -9.52 6.88 2.25
N ALA A 61 -9.58 7.11 3.57
CA ALA A 61 -9.34 6.05 4.55
C ALA A 61 -10.38 4.92 4.53
N ALA A 62 -11.59 5.20 4.02
CA ALA A 62 -12.62 4.17 3.83
C ALA A 62 -12.45 3.41 2.50
N ALA A 63 -11.79 4.02 1.52
CA ALA A 63 -11.53 3.46 0.20
C ALA A 63 -10.22 2.66 0.13
N GLY A 64 -9.24 2.97 0.96
CA GLY A 64 -7.92 2.34 0.94
C GLY A 64 -6.83 3.34 0.58
N PRO A 65 -5.59 3.14 1.08
CA PRO A 65 -4.59 4.21 1.04
C PRO A 65 -3.80 4.22 -0.26
N GLU A 66 -3.86 5.32 -1.00
CA GLU A 66 -3.08 5.54 -2.23
C GLU A 66 -1.68 6.09 -1.97
N ASN A 67 -1.50 6.82 -0.86
CA ASN A 67 -0.23 7.44 -0.49
C ASN A 67 0.13 7.14 0.97
N SER A 68 1.36 7.51 1.34
CA SER A 68 1.89 7.23 2.68
C SER A 68 1.12 7.95 3.79
N THR A 69 0.62 9.16 3.54
CA THR A 69 -0.17 9.92 4.52
C THR A 69 -1.48 9.20 4.85
N GLN A 70 -2.22 8.76 3.82
CA GLN A 70 -3.46 8.00 3.96
C GLN A 70 -3.20 6.65 4.62
N ALA A 71 -2.13 5.95 4.23
CA ALA A 71 -1.74 4.69 4.86
C ALA A 71 -1.45 4.88 6.35
N ASN A 72 -0.71 5.93 6.70
CA ASN A 72 -0.39 6.22 8.09
C ASN A 72 -1.66 6.49 8.92
N PHE A 73 -2.62 7.25 8.37
CA PHE A 73 -3.91 7.48 9.02
C PHE A 73 -4.72 6.18 9.22
N MET A 74 -4.72 5.29 8.23
CA MET A 74 -5.46 4.02 8.31
C MET A 74 -4.87 3.01 9.27
N ILE A 75 -3.58 3.10 9.60
CA ILE A 75 -2.91 2.11 10.47
C ILE A 75 -3.51 2.08 11.87
N ASP A 76 -3.76 3.24 12.46
CA ASP A 76 -4.37 3.31 13.80
C ASP A 76 -5.83 2.85 13.79
N LEU A 77 -6.55 3.14 12.70
CA LEU A 77 -7.93 2.68 12.51
C LEU A 77 -7.98 1.15 12.34
N GLY A 78 -7.13 0.60 11.48
CA GLY A 78 -7.02 -0.84 11.24
C GLY A 78 -6.58 -1.59 12.50
N ALA A 79 -5.64 -1.03 13.28
CA ALA A 79 -5.23 -1.62 14.54
C ALA A 79 -6.37 -1.66 15.57
N LYS A 80 -7.14 -0.57 15.70
CA LYS A 80 -8.31 -0.50 16.60
C LYS A 80 -9.45 -1.42 16.17
N ALA A 81 -9.72 -1.48 14.87
CA ALA A 81 -10.77 -2.32 14.29
C ALA A 81 -10.34 -3.79 14.12
N GLN A 82 -9.05 -4.09 14.33
CA GLN A 82 -8.43 -5.38 14.03
C GLN A 82 -8.64 -5.82 12.56
N VAL A 83 -8.60 -4.85 11.65
CA VAL A 83 -8.75 -5.04 10.21
C VAL A 83 -7.38 -4.87 9.54
N PRO A 84 -6.87 -5.88 8.81
CA PRO A 84 -5.65 -5.74 8.04
C PRO A 84 -5.78 -4.67 6.95
N ILE A 85 -4.82 -3.76 6.93
CA ILE A 85 -4.66 -2.73 5.91
C ILE A 85 -3.50 -3.14 5.01
N ILE A 86 -3.77 -3.28 3.72
CA ILE A 86 -2.77 -3.61 2.71
C ILE A 86 -2.61 -2.42 1.78
N SER A 87 -1.43 -1.82 1.73
CA SER A 87 -1.12 -0.73 0.79
C SER A 87 -0.17 -1.22 -0.30
N PHE A 88 -0.51 -0.97 -1.56
CA PHE A 88 0.34 -1.32 -2.69
C PHE A 88 1.24 -0.18 -3.16
N SER A 89 1.04 1.04 -2.65
CA SER A 89 1.67 2.27 -3.17
C SER A 89 2.33 3.14 -2.10
N ALA A 90 2.13 2.85 -0.81
CA ALA A 90 2.76 3.64 0.26
C ALA A 90 4.25 3.28 0.46
N THR A 91 5.13 4.23 0.13
CA THR A 91 6.59 4.04 0.08
C THR A 91 7.35 4.64 1.27
N SER A 92 6.72 5.51 2.08
CA SER A 92 7.42 6.24 3.14
C SER A 92 8.12 5.27 4.11
N PRO A 93 9.40 5.53 4.45
CA PRO A 93 10.14 4.71 5.42
C PRO A 93 9.50 4.72 6.82
N SER A 94 8.80 5.79 7.19
CA SER A 94 8.10 5.93 8.49
C SER A 94 7.04 4.86 8.73
N LEU A 95 6.53 4.23 7.66
CA LEU A 95 5.53 3.18 7.74
C LEU A 95 6.11 1.84 8.21
N THR A 96 7.43 1.70 8.18
CA THR A 96 8.15 0.49 8.60
C THR A 96 8.31 0.52 10.13
N SER A 97 7.39 -0.11 10.86
CA SER A 97 7.54 -0.30 12.31
C SER A 97 7.07 -1.68 12.72
N SER A 98 7.84 -2.36 13.58
CA SER A 98 7.47 -3.65 14.19
C SER A 98 6.20 -3.56 15.06
N ARG A 99 5.69 -2.36 15.32
CA ARG A 99 4.52 -2.09 16.16
C ARG A 99 3.19 -1.97 15.38
N ARG A 100 3.14 -2.39 14.11
CA ARG A 100 1.95 -2.23 13.24
C ARG A 100 1.44 -3.60 12.74
N PRO A 101 0.86 -4.46 13.61
CA PRO A 101 0.54 -5.86 13.28
C PRO A 101 -0.58 -6.03 12.23
N TYR A 102 -1.40 -5.01 12.03
CA TYR A 102 -2.49 -4.99 11.04
C TYR A 102 -2.13 -4.20 9.78
N PHE A 103 -0.85 -3.88 9.55
CA PHE A 103 -0.44 -3.14 8.37
C PHE A 103 0.58 -3.91 7.55
N PHE A 104 0.28 -4.05 6.27
CA PHE A 104 1.14 -4.68 5.28
C PHE A 104 1.32 -3.72 4.11
N ARG A 105 2.57 -3.58 3.65
CA ARG A 105 2.86 -2.88 2.41
C ARG A 105 3.44 -3.84 1.39
N ILE A 106 3.04 -3.67 0.13
CA ILE A 106 3.62 -4.36 -1.02
C ILE A 106 4.70 -3.48 -1.66
N ALA A 107 4.51 -2.15 -1.63
CA ALA A 107 5.50 -1.19 -2.11
C ALA A 107 6.83 -1.30 -1.37
N GLN A 108 7.93 -1.15 -2.12
CA GLN A 108 9.26 -1.04 -1.55
C GLN A 108 9.42 0.31 -0.83
N SER A 109 10.12 0.30 0.30
CA SER A 109 10.41 1.55 1.02
C SER A 109 11.36 2.45 0.22
N ASP A 110 11.11 3.76 0.26
CA ASP A 110 12.01 4.77 -0.33
C ASP A 110 13.41 4.75 0.29
N SER A 111 13.58 4.22 1.51
CA SER A 111 14.90 3.99 2.13
C SER A 111 15.77 3.04 1.31
N SER A 112 15.17 2.23 0.42
CA SER A 112 15.92 1.38 -0.51
C SER A 112 16.73 2.19 -1.52
N GLN A 113 16.30 3.41 -1.85
CA GLN A 113 17.02 4.31 -2.75
C GLN A 113 18.36 4.76 -2.15
N VAL A 114 18.44 4.86 -0.81
CA VAL A 114 19.67 5.26 -0.09
C VAL A 114 20.83 4.32 -0.39
N LYS A 115 20.55 3.03 -0.61
CA LYS A 115 21.58 2.05 -0.99
C LYS A 115 22.18 2.34 -2.36
N ALA A 116 21.36 2.77 -3.32
CA ALA A 116 21.84 3.13 -4.64
C ALA A 116 22.62 4.45 -4.60
N ILE A 117 22.11 5.44 -3.87
CA ILE A 117 22.79 6.74 -3.69
C ILE A 117 24.15 6.54 -3.02
N SER A 118 24.23 5.74 -1.95
CA SER A 118 25.50 5.49 -1.26
C SER A 118 26.52 4.77 -2.15
N ALA A 119 26.07 3.84 -3.00
CA ALA A 119 26.94 3.18 -3.97
C ALA A 119 27.53 4.18 -4.99
N ILE A 120 26.74 5.15 -5.46
CA ILE A 120 27.21 6.20 -6.38
C ILE A 120 28.24 7.11 -5.71
N VAL A 121 27.97 7.53 -4.47
CA VAL A 121 28.90 8.38 -3.68
C VAL A 121 30.24 7.66 -3.48
N GLN A 122 30.19 6.37 -3.11
CA GLN A 122 31.38 5.53 -2.91
C GLN A 122 32.17 5.35 -4.21
N ALA A 123 31.48 5.03 -5.31
CA ALA A 123 32.11 4.87 -6.63
C ALA A 123 32.76 6.17 -7.14
N SER A 124 32.23 7.32 -6.74
CA SER A 124 32.73 8.64 -7.13
C SER A 124 33.81 9.20 -6.19
N ALA A 125 34.14 8.48 -5.11
CA ALA A 125 35.07 8.91 -4.07
C ALA A 125 34.76 10.31 -3.47
N TRP A 126 33.49 10.71 -3.48
CA TRP A 126 33.06 11.97 -2.86
C TRP A 126 33.16 11.87 -1.34
N ARG A 127 33.79 12.86 -0.72
CA ARG A 127 34.03 12.90 0.74
C ARG A 127 32.96 13.67 1.51
N GLU A 128 32.24 14.55 0.82
CA GLU A 128 31.23 15.43 1.42
C GLU A 128 30.00 15.43 0.52
N VAL A 129 28.82 15.31 1.14
CA VAL A 129 27.51 15.32 0.48
C VAL A 129 26.57 16.18 1.30
N VAL A 130 25.82 17.06 0.64
CA VAL A 130 24.77 17.87 1.27
C VAL A 130 23.42 17.32 0.83
N LEU A 131 22.59 16.93 1.81
CA LEU A 131 21.23 16.47 1.56
C LEU A 131 20.28 17.67 1.54
N ILE A 132 19.48 17.79 0.48
CA ILE A 132 18.35 18.72 0.40
C ILE A 132 17.09 17.88 0.30
N TYR A 133 16.15 18.10 1.21
CA TYR A 133 14.91 17.33 1.28
C TYR A 133 13.72 18.25 1.59
N ILE A 134 12.53 17.76 1.28
CA ILE A 134 11.28 18.42 1.67
C ILE A 134 10.92 17.93 3.06
N ASP A 135 10.54 18.85 3.93
CA ASP A 135 10.11 18.57 5.31
C ASP A 135 8.73 17.88 5.34
N ASN A 136 8.72 16.59 5.03
CA ASN A 136 7.56 15.71 5.02
C ASN A 136 7.96 14.25 5.27
N GLU A 137 6.97 13.35 5.33
CA GLU A 137 7.17 11.94 5.66
C GLU A 137 8.04 11.15 4.66
N TYR A 138 8.31 11.71 3.48
CA TYR A 138 9.20 11.11 2.49
C TYR A 138 10.64 11.60 2.69
N GLY A 139 10.83 12.89 2.95
CA GLY A 139 12.14 13.48 3.19
C GLY A 139 12.75 13.05 4.52
N GLU A 140 11.99 13.12 5.61
CA GLU A 140 12.44 12.73 6.95
C GLU A 140 12.84 11.26 7.02
N GLY A 141 12.10 10.38 6.34
CA GLY A 141 12.32 8.93 6.39
C GLY A 141 13.65 8.46 5.78
N ILE A 142 14.34 9.32 5.04
CA ILE A 142 15.59 9.02 4.33
C ILE A 142 16.83 9.47 5.14
N ILE A 143 16.64 10.29 6.18
CA ILE A 143 17.73 10.85 6.97
C ILE A 143 18.18 9.81 8.01
N PRO A 144 19.47 9.42 8.06
CA PRO A 144 19.99 8.58 9.13
C PRO A 144 20.00 9.37 10.45
N PHE A 145 19.38 8.80 11.49
CA PHE A 145 19.43 9.31 12.87
C PHE A 145 20.78 9.02 13.53
#